data_AF-A0A1Z9LE62-F1
#
_entry.id   AF-A0A1Z9LE62-F1
#
_cell.length_a   1.000
_cell.length_b   1.000
_cell.length_c   1.000
_cell.angle_alpha   90.00
_cell.angle_beta   90.00
_cell.angle_gamma   90.00
#
_symmetry.space_group_name_H-M   'P 1'
#
loop_
_entity.id
_entity.type
_entity.pdbx_description
1 polymer ?
#
loop_
_entity_poly.entity_id
_entity_poly.type
_entity_poly.pdbx_seq_one_letter_code
_entity_poly.pdbx_strand_id
1 'polypeptide(L)' 'MDVIFNFSRYEELRQAVLQLVRENLNPELLHEEAHDLFEAWWSSGQGQGRWNDEVKQRTWESIWKEFGEEPAQP' A
#
# COMPACT_ATOMS: atom_id res chain seq x y z
N MET A 1 6.83 22.80 -0.67
CA MET A 1 7.37 21.91 0.36
C MET A 1 7.08 20.51 -0.09
N ASP A 2 8.10 19.93 -0.73
CA ASP A 2 8.15 18.57 -1.24
C ASP A 2 7.58 17.61 -0.21
N VAL A 3 6.56 16.90 -0.64
CA VAL A 3 6.06 15.71 0.03
C VAL A 3 7.23 14.73 -0.05
N ILE A 4 8.07 14.68 0.99
CA ILE A 4 9.05 13.61 1.10
C ILE A 4 8.21 12.36 1.37
N PHE A 5 7.63 11.79 0.31
CA PHE A 5 7.36 10.37 0.26
C PHE A 5 8.68 9.74 0.68
N ASN A 6 8.70 9.23 1.91
CA ASN A 6 9.88 8.55 2.39
C ASN A 6 9.94 7.26 1.56
N PHE A 7 10.65 7.31 0.44
CA PHE A 7 10.69 6.26 -0.57
C PHE A 7 11.06 4.92 0.07
N SER A 8 11.95 4.94 1.07
CA SER A 8 12.30 3.77 1.87
C SER A 8 11.10 3.12 2.55
N ARG A 9 10.20 3.94 3.11
CA ARG A 9 9.02 3.45 3.83
C ARG A 9 7.94 2.94 2.89
N TYR A 10 7.77 3.59 1.74
CA TYR A 10 6.87 3.09 0.70
C TYR A 10 7.37 1.75 0.15
N GLU A 11 8.68 1.62 -0.03
CA GLU A 11 9.33 0.39 -0.49
C GLU A 11 9.14 -0.76 0.51
N GLU A 12 9.19 -0.51 1.81
CA GLU A 12 8.86 -1.51 2.85
C GLU A 12 7.44 -2.06 2.70
N LEU A 13 6.45 -1.17 2.56
CA LEU A 13 5.06 -1.58 2.32
C LEU A 13 4.92 -2.34 1.01
N ARG A 14 5.60 -1.87 -0.04
CA ARG A 14 5.63 -2.50 -1.36
C ARG A 14 6.18 -3.93 -1.28
N GLN A 15 7.28 -4.13 -0.56
CA GLN A 15 7.87 -5.46 -0.35
C GLN A 15 6.93 -6.38 0.44
N ALA A 16 6.26 -5.87 1.47
CA ALA A 16 5.33 -6.66 2.27
C ALA A 16 4.13 -7.15 1.43
N VAL A 17 3.51 -6.27 0.63
CA VAL A 17 2.41 -6.65 -0.28
C VAL A 17 2.91 -7.64 -1.34
N LEU A 18 4.12 -7.47 -1.87
CA LEU A 18 4.70 -8.41 -2.83
C LEU A 18 4.98 -9.79 -2.23
N GLN A 19 5.33 -9.87 -0.93
CA GLN A 19 5.41 -11.17 -0.25
C GLN A 19 4.05 -11.85 -0.19
N LEU A 20 2.99 -11.12 0.15
CA LEU A 20 1.62 -11.68 0.20
C LEU A 20 1.18 -12.24 -1.16
N VAL A 21 1.47 -11.53 -2.26
CA VAL A 21 1.21 -12.03 -3.62
C VAL A 21 1.99 -13.33 -3.89
N ARG A 22 3.27 -13.37 -3.50
CA ARG A 22 4.13 -14.55 -3.68
C ARG A 22 3.71 -15.74 -2.83
N GLU A 23 3.08 -15.50 -1.69
CA GLU A 23 2.47 -16.54 -0.85
C GLU A 23 1.22 -17.16 -1.47
N ASN A 24 0.81 -16.71 -2.67
CA ASN A 24 -0.38 -17.21 -3.37
C ASN A 24 -1.65 -17.01 -2.55
N LEU A 25 -1.72 -15.90 -1.80
CA LEU A 25 -2.93 -15.51 -1.11
C LEU A 25 -4.04 -15.29 -2.14
N ASN A 26 -5.24 -15.81 -1.83
CA ASN A 26 -6.42 -15.55 -2.64
C ASN A 26 -6.60 -14.04 -2.81
N PRO A 27 -7.07 -13.56 -3.98
CA PRO A 27 -7.18 -12.13 -4.26
C PRO A 27 -8.06 -11.37 -3.25
N GLU A 28 -9.08 -12.01 -2.69
CA GLU A 28 -9.90 -11.44 -1.63
C GLU A 28 -9.10 -11.26 -0.32
N LEU A 29 -8.38 -12.31 0.11
CA LEU A 29 -7.52 -12.27 1.29
C LEU A 29 -6.32 -11.33 1.12
N LEU A 30 -5.75 -11.27 -0.09
CA LEU A 30 -4.65 -10.38 -0.43
C LEU A 30 -5.06 -8.91 -0.26
N HIS A 31 -6.28 -8.56 -0.69
CA HIS A 31 -6.79 -7.20 -0.53
C HIS A 31 -6.95 -6.83 0.95
N GLU A 32 -7.50 -7.73 1.76
CA GLU A 32 -7.65 -7.51 3.21
C GLU A 32 -6.30 -7.38 3.92
N GLU A 33 -5.38 -8.32 3.71
CA GLU A 33 -4.06 -8.32 4.36
C GLU A 33 -3.20 -7.13 3.90
N ALA A 34 -3.23 -6.79 2.61
CA ALA A 34 -2.53 -5.63 2.09
C ALA A 34 -3.13 -4.32 2.65
N HIS A 35 -4.44 -4.27 2.86
CA HIS A 35 -5.10 -3.12 3.45
C HIS A 35 -4.70 -2.96 4.92
N ASP A 36 -4.66 -4.04 5.70
CA ASP A 36 -4.16 -4.05 7.09
C ASP A 36 -2.69 -3.59 7.17
N LEU A 37 -1.82 -4.07 6.29
CA LEU A 37 -0.43 -3.61 6.19
C LEU A 37 -0.33 -2.12 5.86
N PHE A 38 -1.16 -1.64 4.93
CA PHE A 38 -1.23 -0.23 4.57
C PHE A 38 -1.73 0.62 5.76
N GLU A 39 -2.73 0.16 6.50
CA GLU A 39 -3.23 0.86 7.69
C GLU A 39 -2.16 0.95 8.78
N ALA A 40 -1.43 -0.14 9.03
CA ALA A 40 -0.31 -0.16 9.97
C ALA A 40 0.83 0.78 9.53
N TRP A 41 1.15 0.79 8.24
CA TRP A 41 2.12 1.71 7.65
C TRP A 41 1.67 3.18 7.75
N TRP A 42 0.41 3.44 7.45
CA TRP A 42 -0.22 4.76 7.48
C TRP A 42 -0.24 5.32 8.90
N SER A 43 -0.71 4.51 9.86
CA SER A 43 -0.79 4.83 11.28
C SER A 43 0.60 5.12 11.87
N SER A 44 1.59 4.30 11.53
CA SER A 44 2.97 4.53 11.96
C SER A 44 3.59 5.80 11.34
N GLY A 45 3.03 6.34 10.25
CA GLY A 45 3.48 7.53 9.53
C GLY A 45 2.83 8.85 9.97
N GLN A 46 1.80 8.81 10.82
CA GLN A 46 1.00 9.98 11.22
C GLN A 46 1.74 11.07 12.04
N GLY A 47 3.06 10.96 12.24
CA GLY A 47 3.87 11.90 13.02
C GLY A 47 3.97 13.34 12.48
N GLN A 48 3.36 13.68 11.33
CA GLN A 48 3.47 15.01 10.72
C GLN A 48 2.15 15.71 10.34
N GLY A 49 1.01 15.28 10.88
CA GLY A 49 -0.22 16.11 10.92
C GLY A 49 -0.85 16.52 9.57
N ARG A 50 -0.40 15.94 8.45
CA ARG A 50 -0.88 16.22 7.08
C ARG A 50 -1.61 15.06 6.40
N TRP A 51 -1.87 14.00 7.14
CA TRP A 51 -2.42 12.74 6.64
C TRP A 51 -3.94 12.78 6.80
N ASN A 52 -4.67 13.09 5.72
CA ASN A 52 -6.14 13.07 5.69
C ASN A 52 -6.66 11.80 4.98
N ASP A 53 -7.95 11.52 5.11
CA ASP A 53 -8.58 10.34 4.48
C ASP A 53 -8.48 10.35 2.95
N GLU A 54 -8.44 11.52 2.31
CA GLU A 54 -8.27 11.63 0.86
C GLU A 54 -6.87 11.16 0.40
N VAL A 55 -5.82 11.58 1.09
CA VAL A 55 -4.44 11.15 0.79
C VAL A 55 -4.29 9.68 1.14
N LYS A 56 -4.93 9.19 2.22
CA LYS A 56 -4.98 7.77 2.56
C LYS A 56 -5.54 6.96 1.40
N GLN A 57 -6.73 7.32 0.94
CA GLN A 57 -7.40 6.62 -0.15
C GLN A 57 -6.58 6.67 -1.45
N ARG A 58 -6.05 7.82 -1.84
CA ARG A 58 -5.22 7.94 -3.06
C ARG A 58 -3.92 7.15 -2.98
N THR A 59 -3.32 7.06 -1.79
CA THR A 59 -2.10 6.26 -1.58
C THR A 59 -2.43 4.77 -1.67
N TRP A 60 -3.50 4.33 -1.01
CA TRP A 60 -4.00 2.96 -1.12
C TRP A 60 -4.33 2.57 -2.56
N GLU A 61 -5.08 3.41 -3.27
CA GLU A 61 -5.42 3.17 -4.68
C GLU A 61 -4.18 3.08 -5.56
N SER A 62 -3.14 3.88 -5.31
CA SER A 62 -1.90 3.83 -6.09
C SER A 62 -1.13 2.52 -5.85
N ILE A 63 -1.06 2.09 -4.59
CA ILE A 63 -0.48 0.80 -4.19
C ILE A 63 -1.27 -0.34 -4.84
N TRP A 64 -2.58 -0.37 -4.62
CA TRP A 64 -3.44 -1.43 -5.15
C TRP A 64 -3.45 -1.44 -6.67
N LYS A 65 -3.31 -0.30 -7.34
CA LYS A 65 -3.15 -0.26 -8.80
C LYS A 65 -1.84 -0.90 -9.26
N GLU A 66 -0.75 -0.72 -8.52
CA GLU A 66 0.54 -1.37 -8.83
C GLU A 66 0.54 -2.88 -8.60
N PHE A 67 -0.33 -3.41 -7.73
CA PHE A 67 -0.34 -4.83 -7.32
C PHE A 67 -1.56 -5.64 -7.77
N GLY A 68 -2.73 -5.01 -7.76
CA GLY A 68 -4.02 -5.59 -8.14
C GLY A 68 -4.32 -5.51 -9.63
N GLU A 69 -3.62 -4.65 -10.38
CA GLU A 69 -3.57 -4.71 -11.84
C GLU A 69 -2.30 -5.42 -12.33
N GLU A 70 -1.93 -6.58 -11.76
CA GLU A 70 -1.26 -7.56 -12.60
C GLU A 70 -2.19 -7.78 -13.80
N PRO A 71 -1.80 -7.38 -15.02
CA PRO A 71 -2.68 -7.48 -16.15
C PRO A 71 -2.97 -8.96 -16.35
N ALA A 72 -4.22 -9.35 -16.12
CA ALA A 72 -4.82 -10.41 -16.90
C ALA A 72 -4.55 -10.04 -18.36
N GLN A 73 -3.55 -10.69 -18.92
CA GLN A 73 -2.99 -10.46 -20.24
C GLN A 73 -4.10 -10.48 -21.29
N PRO A 74 -3.95 -9.67 -22.34
CA PRO A 74 -4.01 -10.26 -23.68
C PRO A 74 -2.62 -10.32 -24.33
#